data_AF-A0A519M7M5-F1
#
_entry.id   AF-A0A519M7M5-F1
#
_cell.length_a   1.000
_cell.length_b   1.000
_cell.length_c   1.000
_cell.angle_alpha   90.00
_cell.angle_beta   90.00
_cell.angle_gamma   90.00
#
_symmetry.space_group_name_H-M   'P 1'
#
loop_
_entity.id
_entity.type
_entity.pdbx_description
1 polymer ?
#
loop_
_entity_poly.entity_id
_entity_poly.type
_entity_poly.pdbx_seq_one_letter_code
_entity_poly.pdbx_strand_id
1 'polypeptide(L)'
;MVLGASGWDTALAQTGSPAVALAPVATGLVNPWAVAFLPDGQFLVTERPGRMRVVQATGQVGPALAGVPSVAASGQGGLLDVVTDANFARNRRIFFCFS
;
A
#
# COMPACT_ATOMS: atom_id res chain seq x y z
N MET A 1 -42.90 -11.62 -49.38
CA MET A 1 -43.64 -10.50 -48.74
C MET A 1 -43.25 -10.51 -47.27
N VAL A 2 -42.36 -9.56 -46.92
CA VAL A 2 -41.89 -8.95 -45.63
C VAL A 2 -42.28 -9.62 -44.29
N LEU A 3 -41.48 -9.76 -43.21
CA LEU A 3 -40.31 -9.05 -42.59
C LEU A 3 -39.48 -10.11 -41.79
N GLY A 4 -38.15 -10.09 -41.57
CA GLY A 4 -37.30 -8.98 -41.14
C GLY A 4 -37.08 -9.01 -39.61
N ALA A 5 -36.49 -10.07 -39.03
CA ALA A 5 -36.09 -10.08 -37.62
C ALA A 5 -34.68 -9.45 -37.49
N SER A 6 -34.66 -8.24 -36.95
CA SER A 6 -33.49 -7.40 -36.71
C SER A 6 -32.48 -8.09 -35.79
N GLY A 7 -31.21 -8.18 -36.23
CA GLY A 7 -30.08 -8.76 -35.51
C GLY A 7 -29.61 -7.93 -34.32
N TRP A 8 -30.48 -7.76 -33.32
CA TRP A 8 -30.23 -7.03 -32.08
C TRP A 8 -30.32 -7.98 -30.88
N ASP A 9 -29.92 -9.24 -31.05
CA ASP A 9 -29.55 -10.09 -29.92
C ASP A 9 -28.18 -9.64 -29.43
N THR A 10 -28.16 -8.46 -28.80
CA THR A 10 -27.04 -8.02 -27.96
C THR A 10 -26.86 -9.07 -26.89
N ALA A 11 -25.87 -9.94 -27.08
CA ALA A 11 -25.27 -10.66 -25.98
C ALA A 11 -24.87 -9.61 -24.94
N LEU A 12 -25.59 -9.57 -23.83
CA LEU A 12 -25.15 -8.83 -22.66
C LEU A 12 -23.82 -9.46 -22.27
N ALA A 13 -22.71 -8.80 -22.58
CA ALA A 13 -21.42 -9.15 -22.01
C ALA A 13 -21.63 -9.11 -20.49
N GLN A 14 -21.58 -10.28 -19.85
CA GLN A 14 -21.58 -10.36 -18.40
C GLN A 14 -20.30 -9.71 -17.92
N THR A 15 -20.34 -8.41 -17.61
CA THR A 15 -19.30 -7.71 -16.88
C THR A 15 -19.38 -8.11 -15.42
N GLY A 16 -19.10 -9.38 -15.13
CA GLY A 16 -18.70 -9.78 -13.79
C GLY A 16 -17.30 -9.22 -13.55
N SER A 17 -17.10 -8.46 -12.48
CA SER A 17 -15.75 -8.09 -12.07
C SER A 17 -14.90 -9.36 -11.94
N PRO A 18 -13.67 -9.39 -12.48
CA PRO A 18 -12.80 -10.54 -12.32
C PRO A 18 -12.65 -10.86 -10.82
N ALA A 19 -12.67 -12.15 -10.48
CA ALA A 19 -12.49 -12.57 -9.09
C ALA A 19 -11.10 -12.13 -8.60
N VAL A 20 -11.07 -11.27 -7.57
CA VAL A 20 -9.83 -10.84 -6.91
C VAL A 20 -9.60 -11.71 -5.69
N ALA A 21 -8.45 -12.40 -5.65
CA ALA A 21 -8.02 -13.11 -4.46
C ALA A 21 -7.34 -12.13 -3.50
N LEU A 22 -7.80 -12.10 -2.25
CA LEU A 22 -7.19 -11.32 -1.18
C LEU A 22 -6.30 -12.22 -0.33
N ALA A 23 -5.04 -11.82 -0.16
CA ALA A 23 -4.10 -12.50 0.73
C ALA A 23 -3.42 -11.45 1.63
N PRO A 24 -3.40 -11.64 2.96
CA PRO A 24 -2.67 -10.75 3.85
C PRO A 24 -1.17 -10.89 3.62
N VAL A 25 -0.48 -9.77 3.37
CA VAL A 25 0.99 -9.73 3.26
C VAL A 25 1.63 -9.63 4.63
N ALA A 26 1.06 -8.81 5.53
CA ALA A 26 1.51 -8.65 6.91
C ALA A 26 0.32 -8.35 7.82
N THR A 27 0.45 -8.68 9.10
CA THR A 27 -0.57 -8.45 10.14
C THR A 27 0.07 -7.81 11.37
N GLY A 28 -0.75 -7.28 12.29
CA GLY A 28 -0.27 -6.69 13.54
C GLY A 28 0.27 -5.25 13.43
N LEU A 29 0.09 -4.60 12.29
CA LEU A 29 0.34 -3.16 12.11
C LEU A 29 -0.78 -2.34 12.78
N VAL A 30 -0.44 -1.18 13.32
CA VAL A 30 -1.36 -0.24 13.99
C VAL A 30 -1.56 0.97 13.10
N ASN A 31 -2.74 1.08 12.50
CA ASN A 31 -3.11 2.18 11.59
C ASN A 31 -2.02 2.47 10.54
N PRO A 32 -1.65 1.49 9.69
CA PRO A 32 -0.68 1.70 8.63
C PRO A 32 -1.16 2.78 7.65
N TRP A 33 -0.26 3.65 7.19
CA TRP A 33 -0.57 4.79 6.33
C TRP A 33 0.03 4.66 4.93
N ALA A 34 1.35 4.50 4.83
CA ALA A 34 2.06 4.38 3.56
C ALA A 34 3.01 3.17 3.53
N VAL A 35 3.36 2.74 2.33
CA VAL A 35 4.31 1.66 2.07
C VAL A 35 5.32 2.09 1.00
N ALA A 36 6.60 1.83 1.26
CA ALA A 36 7.67 1.96 0.26
C ALA A 36 8.41 0.63 0.10
N PHE A 37 8.54 0.18 -1.15
CA PHE A 37 9.23 -1.07 -1.49
C PHE A 37 10.75 -0.89 -1.44
N LEU A 38 11.44 -1.86 -0.85
CA LEU A 38 12.90 -1.90 -0.80
C LEU A 38 13.46 -2.89 -1.83
N PRO A 39 14.73 -2.73 -2.29
CA PRO A 39 15.31 -3.56 -3.35
C PRO A 39 15.42 -5.06 -3.03
N ASP A 40 15.39 -5.43 -1.76
CA ASP A 40 15.49 -6.80 -1.25
C ASP A 40 14.12 -7.45 -1.00
N GLY A 41 13.03 -6.83 -1.47
CA GLY A 41 11.66 -7.32 -1.30
C GLY A 41 11.06 -7.03 0.08
N GLN A 42 11.79 -6.31 0.94
CA GLN A 42 11.24 -5.75 2.18
C GLN A 42 10.39 -4.52 1.89
N PHE A 43 9.66 -4.07 2.90
CA PHE A 43 8.83 -2.87 2.84
C PHE A 43 9.13 -1.97 4.04
N LEU A 44 9.18 -0.66 3.82
CA LEU A 44 8.97 0.31 4.88
C LEU A 44 7.49 0.61 4.98
N VAL A 45 6.94 0.53 6.19
CA VAL A 45 5.54 0.88 6.48
C VAL A 45 5.50 1.95 7.54
N THR A 46 4.80 3.04 7.29
CA THR A 46 4.48 4.04 8.32
C THR A 46 3.21 3.66 9.05
N GLU A 47 3.24 3.78 10.37
CA GLU A 47 2.09 3.62 11.25
C GLU A 47 1.76 5.00 11.81
N ARG A 48 0.50 5.43 11.63
CA ARG A 48 0.03 6.78 11.97
C ARG A 48 0.40 7.25 13.39
N PRO A 49 0.43 6.39 14.44
CA PRO A 49 0.85 6.78 15.79
C PRO A 49 2.32 7.21 15.94
N GLY A 50 3.12 7.26 14.86
CA GLY A 50 4.50 7.75 14.91
C GLY A 50 5.56 6.65 14.85
N ARG A 51 5.28 5.52 14.21
CA ARG A 51 6.23 4.40 14.10
C ARG A 51 6.48 4.06 12.64
N MET A 52 7.74 3.86 12.27
CA MET A 52 8.10 3.26 10.98
C MET A 52 8.55 1.83 11.22
N ARG A 53 8.04 0.88 10.44
CA ARG A 53 8.33 -0.56 10.54
C ARG A 53 9.04 -1.03 9.28
N VAL A 54 9.99 -1.95 9.44
CA VAL A 54 10.45 -2.78 8.32
C VAL A 54 9.64 -4.06 8.34
N VAL A 55 8.92 -4.32 7.26
CA VAL A 55 8.22 -5.59 7.03
C VAL A 55 9.09 -6.43 6.11
N GLN A 56 9.45 -7.63 6.56
CA GLN A 56 10.25 -8.54 5.75
C GLN A 56 9.44 -9.08 4.56
N ALA A 57 10.13 -9.61 3.54
CA ALA A 57 9.48 -10.28 2.40
C ALA A 57 8.57 -11.46 2.81
N THR A 58 8.80 -12.03 4.00
CA THR A 58 7.97 -13.08 4.62
C THR A 58 6.70 -12.56 5.29
N GLY A 59 6.50 -11.24 5.33
CA GLY A 59 5.40 -10.59 6.06
C GLY A 59 5.69 -10.32 7.54
N GLN A 60 6.86 -10.73 8.05
CA GLN A 60 7.22 -10.51 9.45
C GLN A 60 7.45 -9.00 9.71
N VAL A 61 6.69 -8.44 10.66
CA VAL A 61 6.82 -7.04 11.08
C VAL A 61 7.95 -6.91 12.11
N GLY A 62 9.09 -6.33 11.69
CA GLY A 62 10.21 -5.99 12.57
C GLY A 62 9.87 -4.85 13.54
N PRO A 63 10.70 -4.53 14.54
CA PRO A 63 10.45 -3.48 15.54
C PRO A 63 10.32 -2.07 14.93
N ALA A 64 9.88 -1.10 15.74
CA ALA A 64 9.85 0.30 15.30
C ALA A 64 11.28 0.81 15.09
N LEU A 65 11.51 1.49 13.96
CA LEU A 65 12.78 2.12 13.66
C LEU A 65 13.03 3.29 14.62
N ALA A 66 14.28 3.42 15.05
CA ALA A 66 14.74 4.57 15.81
C ALA A 66 14.89 5.81 14.91
N GLY A 67 14.90 7.00 15.52
CA GLY A 67 15.14 8.27 14.81
C GLY A 67 13.91 8.85 14.10
N VAL A 68 12.76 8.17 14.15
CA VAL A 68 11.48 8.76 13.74
C VAL A 68 11.09 9.84 14.77
N PRO A 69 10.78 11.07 14.35
CA PRO A 69 10.40 12.15 15.26
C PRO A 69 9.05 11.86 15.95
N SER A 70 8.81 12.52 17.07
CA SER A 70 7.46 12.59 17.65
C SER A 70 6.48 13.24 16.67
N VAL A 71 5.26 12.74 16.62
CA VAL A 71 4.19 13.23 15.72
C VAL A 71 2.95 13.61 16.53
N ALA A 72 2.18 14.58 16.03
CA ALA A 72 0.83 14.90 16.49
C ALA A 72 -0.18 13.91 15.89
N ALA A 73 -0.29 12.72 16.50
CA ALA A 73 -1.25 11.68 16.09
C ALA A 73 -2.68 12.00 16.58
N SER A 74 -3.34 12.97 15.94
CA SER A 74 -4.75 13.33 16.20
C SER A 74 -5.47 13.70 14.92
N GLY A 75 -6.78 13.45 14.84
CA GLY A 75 -7.57 13.74 13.65
C GLY A 75 -7.03 12.98 12.43
N GLN A 76 -6.48 13.71 11.44
CA GLN A 76 -5.81 13.16 10.27
C GLN A 76 -4.26 13.25 10.36
N GLY A 77 -3.73 13.78 11.45
CA GLY A 77 -2.30 13.90 11.70
C GLY A 77 -1.64 12.59 12.15
N GLY A 78 -0.31 12.57 12.08
CA GLY A 78 0.53 11.45 12.47
C GLY A 78 1.76 11.32 11.57
N LEU A 79 2.37 10.13 11.56
CA LEU A 79 3.36 9.77 10.55
C LEU A 79 2.65 9.31 9.28
N LEU A 80 2.90 10.01 8.17
CA LEU A 80 2.12 9.88 6.95
C LEU A 80 2.94 9.18 5.86
N ASP A 81 3.17 9.84 4.73
CA ASP A 81 3.77 9.21 3.56
C ASP A 81 5.26 8.88 3.76
N VAL A 82 5.75 7.88 3.03
CA VAL A 82 7.16 7.52 2.95
C VAL A 82 7.52 7.11 1.52
N VAL A 83 8.64 7.63 1.02
CA VAL A 83 9.20 7.26 -0.28
C VAL A 83 10.70 7.04 -0.17
N THR A 84 11.22 6.12 -0.97
CA THR A 84 12.66 5.89 -1.12
C THR A 84 13.23 6.85 -2.17
N ASP A 85 14.47 7.31 -1.96
CA ASP A 85 15.22 8.03 -2.98
C ASP A 85 15.46 7.12 -4.20
N ALA A 86 15.49 7.69 -5.41
CA ALA A 86 15.73 6.92 -6.64
C ALA A 86 17.04 6.11 -6.60
N ASN A 87 18.02 6.54 -5.81
CA ASN A 87 19.28 5.86 -5.59
C ASN A 87 19.38 5.15 -4.21
N PHE A 88 18.24 4.76 -3.62
CA PHE A 88 18.16 4.12 -2.29
C PHE A 88 19.08 2.92 -2.14
N ALA A 89 19.24 2.11 -3.20
CA ALA A 89 20.15 0.96 -3.20
C ALA A 89 21.61 1.33 -2.88
N ARG A 90 22.02 2.59 -3.11
CA ARG A 90 23.37 3.09 -2.80
C ARG A 90 23.40 4.05 -1.62
N ASN A 91 22.42 4.94 -1.49
CA ASN A 91 22.45 6.03 -0.51
C ASN A 91 21.57 5.81 0.73
N ARG A 92 20.70 4.78 0.72
CA ARG A 92 19.77 4.44 1.81
C ARG A 92 18.88 5.61 2.25
N ARG A 93 18.64 6.61 1.39
CA ARG A 93 17.89 7.82 1.73
C ARG A 93 16.38 7.61 1.55
N ILE A 94 15.61 8.03 2.54
CA ILE A 94 14.15 8.07 2.49
C ILE A 94 13.67 9.50 2.75
N PHE A 95 12.46 9.77 2.29
CA PHE A 95 11.71 10.98 2.61
C PHE A 95 10.37 10.57 3.19
N PHE A 96 9.91 11.28 4.21
CA PHE A 96 8.60 11.06 4.81
C PHE A 96 8.02 12.38 5.28
N CYS A 97 6.70 12.43 5.44
CA CYS A 97 6.00 13.58 5.97
C CYS A 97 5.23 13.22 7.25
N PHE A 98 5.07 14.20 8.13
CA PHE A 98 4.36 14.06 9.38
C PHE A 98 3.83 15.42 9.85
N SER A 99 2.93 15.38 10.83
CA SER A 99 2.45 16.53 11.59
C SER A 99 2.69 16.29 13.07
#